data_AF-A0A847N5M7-F1
#
_entry.id   AF-A0A847N5M7-F1
#
_cell.length_a   1.000
_cell.length_b   1.000
_cell.length_c   1.000
_cell.angle_alpha   90.00
_cell.angle_beta   90.00
_cell.angle_gamma   90.00
#
_symmetry.space_group_name_H-M   'P 1'
#
loop_
_entity.id
_entity.type
_entity.pdbx_description
1 polymer ?
#
loop_
_entity_poly.entity_id
_entity_poly.type
_entity_poly.pdbx_seq_one_letter_code
_entity_poly.pdbx_strand_id
1 'polypeptide(L)'
;MALGVDERLDHEQGAGDQGMMYGYETEERIPLPLAIAHKIAKEYARLRKFKYFHLLKPDGKCQVSVFYAMKRRCMMLMVEE
;
A
#
# COMPACT_ATOMS: atom_id res chain seq x y z
N MET A 1 -12.42 -25.44 14.08
CA MET A 1 -11.39 -25.98 13.17
C MET A 1 -10.10 -25.28 13.52
N ALA A 2 -9.27 -25.89 14.36
CA ALA A 2 -7.97 -25.33 14.80
C ALA A 2 -6.88 -26.40 14.68
N LEU A 3 -7.22 -27.66 15.00
CA LEU A 3 -6.36 -28.85 14.84
C LEU A 3 -5.67 -29.05 13.46
N GLY A 4 -6.18 -28.46 12.38
CA GLY A 4 -5.56 -28.52 11.05
C GLY A 4 -4.53 -27.42 10.77
N VAL A 5 -4.51 -26.37 11.61
CA VAL A 5 -3.75 -25.13 11.46
C VAL A 5 -2.85 -24.90 12.67
N ASP A 6 -3.16 -25.47 13.83
CA ASP A 6 -2.36 -25.37 15.05
C ASP A 6 -0.99 -26.01 14.84
N GLU A 7 0.03 -25.36 15.40
CA GLU A 7 1.41 -25.83 15.35
C GLU A 7 1.54 -27.17 16.09
N ARG A 8 2.15 -28.14 15.43
CA ARG A 8 2.45 -29.45 16.01
C ARG A 8 3.81 -29.42 16.72
N LEU A 9 4.11 -30.47 17.49
CA LEU A 9 5.36 -30.58 18.26
C LEU A 9 6.64 -30.60 17.40
N ASP A 10 6.50 -30.83 16.10
CA ASP A 10 7.55 -30.78 15.08
C ASP A 10 7.69 -29.39 14.41
N HIS A 11 7.01 -28.37 14.93
CA HIS A 11 6.96 -27.00 14.38
C HIS A 11 6.34 -26.88 12.99
N GLU A 12 5.59 -27.90 12.54
CA GLU A 12 4.81 -27.79 11.31
C GLU A 12 3.47 -27.10 11.58
N GLN A 13 3.12 -26.13 10.72
CA GLN A 13 1.87 -25.41 10.78
C GLN A 13 1.13 -25.51 9.44
N GLY A 14 -0.14 -25.95 9.48
CA GLY A 14 -0.99 -26.01 8.29
C GLY A 14 -1.44 -24.64 7.81
N ALA A 15 -1.75 -24.51 6.52
CA ALA A 15 -2.35 -23.29 5.98
C ALA A 15 -3.73 -23.06 6.61
N GLY A 16 -4.02 -21.80 6.99
CA GLY A 16 -5.29 -21.43 7.61
C GLY A 16 -6.50 -21.56 6.68
N ASP A 17 -6.28 -21.40 5.37
CA ASP A 17 -7.29 -21.57 4.33
C ASP A 17 -6.62 -21.86 2.97
N GLN A 18 -7.39 -22.32 1.99
CA GLN A 18 -6.96 -22.48 0.61
C GLN A 18 -6.85 -21.11 -0.10
N GLY A 19 -5.81 -20.92 -0.91
CA GLY A 19 -5.63 -19.68 -1.68
C GLY A 19 -4.34 -19.65 -2.50
N MET A 20 -4.24 -18.67 -3.40
CA MET A 20 -3.03 -18.41 -4.19
C MET A 20 -2.48 -17.04 -3.85
N MET A 21 -1.16 -16.92 -3.79
CA MET A 21 -0.46 -15.66 -3.52
C MET A 21 0.45 -15.34 -4.71
N TYR A 22 0.50 -14.06 -5.10
CA TYR A 22 1.39 -13.57 -6.15
C TYR A 22 2.40 -12.59 -5.57
N GLY A 23 3.65 -12.70 -6.01
CA GLY A 23 4.71 -11.72 -5.76
C GLY A 23 5.09 -11.02 -7.06
N TYR A 24 5.46 -9.74 -6.95
CA TYR A 24 5.96 -8.94 -8.08
C TYR A 24 7.19 -8.15 -7.64
N GLU A 25 8.26 -8.23 -8.44
CA GLU A 25 9.53 -7.57 -8.15
C GLU A 25 9.72 -6.33 -9.05
N THR A 26 10.24 -5.27 -8.45
CA THR A 26 10.65 -4.03 -9.14
C THR A 26 11.98 -3.56 -8.55
N GLU A 27 12.72 -2.69 -9.24
CA GLU A 27 13.99 -2.14 -8.72
C GLU A 27 13.84 -1.50 -7.33
N GLU A 28 12.74 -0.77 -7.11
CA GLU A 28 12.40 -0.14 -5.83
C GLU A 28 11.61 -1.07 -4.88
N ARG A 29 11.44 -2.36 -5.26
CA ARG A 29 10.63 -3.40 -4.60
C ARG A 29 9.14 -3.11 -4.44
N ILE A 30 8.66 -1.98 -4.98
CA ILE A 30 7.26 -1.56 -5.03
C ILE A 30 7.01 -0.83 -6.36
N PRO A 31 5.86 -1.03 -7.04
CA PRO A 31 5.50 -0.23 -8.20
C PRO A 31 5.46 1.27 -7.89
N LEU A 32 6.07 2.09 -8.75
CA LEU A 32 6.15 3.55 -8.58
C LEU A 32 4.82 4.23 -8.20
N PRO A 33 3.68 4.02 -8.91
CA PRO A 33 2.43 4.69 -8.56
C PRO A 33 1.96 4.37 -7.13
N LEU A 34 2.14 3.12 -6.70
CA LEU A 34 1.80 2.69 -5.35
C LEU A 34 2.71 3.35 -4.31
N ALA A 35 4.02 3.38 -4.57
CA ALA A 35 4.98 4.04 -3.71
C ALA A 35 4.68 5.55 -3.53
N ILE A 36 4.28 6.23 -4.60
CA ILE A 36 3.89 7.65 -4.55
C ILE A 36 2.59 7.85 -3.80
N ALA A 37 1.56 7.04 -4.08
CA ALA A 37 0.27 7.11 -3.38
C ALA A 37 0.44 6.95 -1.85
N HIS A 38 1.26 5.99 -1.41
CA HIS A 38 1.57 5.83 0.01
C HIS A 38 2.31 7.03 0.61
N LYS A 39 3.24 7.65 -0.13
CA LYS A 39 3.92 8.88 0.33
C LYS A 39 2.93 10.03 0.52
N ILE A 40 2.00 10.21 -0.41
CA ILE A 40 0.95 11.25 -0.32
C ILE A 40 0.07 11.01 0.90
N ALA A 41 -0.44 9.79 1.08
CA ALA A 41 -1.27 9.44 2.24
C ALA A 41 -0.53 9.67 3.57
N LYS A 42 0.78 9.39 3.62
CA LYS A 42 1.61 9.61 4.80
C LYS A 42 1.79 11.10 5.11
N GLU A 43 2.05 11.93 4.10
CA GLU A 43 2.17 13.38 4.28
C GLU A 43 0.81 14.02 4.62
N TYR A 44 -0.30 13.56 4.03
CA TYR A 44 -1.65 13.99 4.42
C TYR A 44 -1.91 13.73 5.91
N ALA A 45 -1.60 12.52 6.38
CA ALA A 45 -1.74 12.17 7.79
C ALA A 45 -0.80 12.98 8.70
N ARG A 46 0.40 13.32 8.24
CA ARG A 46 1.34 14.19 8.96
C ARG A 46 0.79 15.61 9.08
N LEU A 47 0.32 16.20 7.98
CA LEU A 47 -0.24 17.56 7.95
C LEU A 47 -1.49 17.66 8.84
N ARG A 48 -2.38 16.66 8.78
CA ARG A 48 -3.56 16.58 9.65
C ARG A 48 -3.20 16.53 11.14
N LYS A 49 -2.13 15.83 11.51
CA LYS A 49 -1.65 15.74 12.90
C LYS A 49 -0.90 16.99 13.36
N PHE A 50 -0.48 17.84 12.43
CA PHE A 50 0.20 19.09 12.76
C PHE A 50 -0.82 20.13 13.22
N LYS A 51 -0.55 20.83 14.33
CA LYS A 51 -1.49 21.73 15.02
C LYS A 51 -2.00 22.92 14.20
N TYR A 52 -1.64 23.04 12.92
CA TYR A 52 -1.98 24.17 12.07
C TYR A 52 -3.06 23.84 11.02
N PHE A 53 -3.42 22.57 10.81
CA PHE A 53 -4.42 22.14 9.82
C PHE A 53 -5.58 21.38 10.47
N HIS A 54 -6.45 22.11 11.18
CA HIS A 54 -7.69 21.56 11.77
C HIS A 54 -8.83 21.37 10.74
N LEU A 55 -8.59 21.71 9.48
CA LEU A 55 -9.56 21.63 8.39
C LEU A 55 -9.66 20.22 7.78
N LEU A 56 -8.62 19.38 7.93
CA LEU A 56 -8.54 18.07 7.29
C LEU A 56 -9.14 16.97 8.16
N LYS A 57 -10.04 16.18 7.57
CA LYS A 57 -10.65 14.99 8.21
C LYS A 57 -9.73 13.77 8.07
N PRO A 58 -9.97 12.69 8.84
CA PRO A 58 -9.13 11.50 8.79
C PRO A 58 -9.29 10.65 7.52
N ASP A 59 -10.41 10.74 6.82
CA ASP A 59 -10.64 10.07 5.53
C ASP A 59 -10.13 10.98 4.41
N GLY A 60 -9.25 10.45 3.58
CA GLY A 60 -8.68 11.13 2.44
C GLY A 60 -8.12 10.09 1.48
N LYS A 61 -8.44 10.22 0.19
CA LYS A 61 -8.04 9.28 -0.85
C LYS A 61 -7.09 9.95 -1.84
N CYS A 62 -6.29 9.16 -2.54
CA CYS A 62 -5.43 9.69 -3.58
C CYS A 62 -5.33 8.69 -4.72
N GLN A 63 -5.20 9.21 -5.94
CA GLN A 63 -4.97 8.41 -7.14
C GLN A 63 -3.80 8.97 -7.93
N VAL A 64 -2.86 8.09 -8.28
CA VAL A 64 -1.65 8.46 -9.01
C VAL A 64 -1.70 7.81 -10.40
N SER A 65 -1.76 8.63 -11.43
CA SER A 65 -1.68 8.19 -12.83
C SER A 65 -0.27 8.45 -13.36
N VAL A 66 0.44 7.38 -13.69
CA VAL A 66 1.78 7.49 -14.27
C VAL A 66 1.71 7.16 -15.75
N PHE A 67 2.16 8.09 -16.58
CA PHE A 67 2.41 7.83 -17.99
C PHE A 67 3.80 7.23 -18.16
N TYR A 68 3.84 6.03 -18.72
CA TYR A 68 5.06 5.33 -19.05
C TYR A 68 5.36 5.51 -20.54
N ALA A 69 6.23 6.47 -20.88
CA ALA A 69 6.90 6.48 -22.18
C ALA A 69 8.16 5.63 -22.07
N MET A 70 8.55 4.96 -23.17
CA MET A 70 9.61 3.94 -23.28
C MET A 70 10.88 4.13 -22.42
N LYS A 71 11.24 5.36 -22.01
CA LYS A 71 12.31 5.65 -21.03
C LYS A 71 12.02 6.81 -20.05
N ARG A 72 10.82 7.40 -20.03
CA ARG A 72 10.49 8.54 -19.16
C ARG A 72 9.16 8.32 -18.47
N ARG A 73 9.19 8.47 -17.14
CA ARG A 73 8.01 8.44 -16.28
C ARG A 73 7.49 9.88 -16.19
N CYS A 74 6.32 10.17 -16.75
CA CYS A 74 5.62 11.44 -16.54
C CYS A 74 4.45 11.20 -15.60
N MET A 75 4.31 12.04 -14.57
CA MET A 75 3.30 11.85 -13.53
C MET A 75 2.16 12.85 -13.70
N MET A 76 0.92 12.36 -13.64
CA MET A 76 -0.29 13.17 -13.51
C MET A 76 -0.99 12.77 -12.20
N LEU A 77 -1.23 13.76 -11.34
CA LEU A 77 -1.82 13.53 -10.02
C LEU A 77 -3.28 13.96 -10.00
N MET A 78 -4.16 13.10 -9.48
CA MET A 78 -5.55 13.43 -9.15
C MET A 78 -5.76 13.17 -7.65
N VAL A 79 -6.03 14.21 -6.88
CA VAL A 79 -6.38 14.09 -5.44
C VAL A 79 -7.87 14.35 -5.33
N GLU A 80 -8.60 13.37 -4.79
CA GLU A 80 -10.03 13.48 -4.47
C GLU A 80 -10.13 13.56 -2.94
N GLU A 81 -10.89 14.52 -2.42
CA GLU A 81 -11.09 14.69 -0.96
C GLU A 81 -11.89 13.54 -0.35
#